data_AF-A0A4Y8GM99-F1
#
_entry.id   AF-A0A4Y8GM99-F1
#
_cell.length_a   1.000
_cell.length_b   1.000
_cell.length_c   1.000
_cell.angle_alpha   90.00
_cell.angle_beta   90.00
_cell.angle_gamma   90.00
#
_symmetry.space_group_name_H-M   'P 1'
#
loop_
_entity.id
_entity.type
_entity.pdbx_description
1 polymer ?
#
loop_
_entity_poly.entity_id
_entity_poly.type
_entity_poly.pdbx_seq_one_letter_code
_entity_poly.pdbx_strand_id
1 'polypeptide(L)'
;MLTLDTLNVMLAVSEEGLIEEMIIALLASPQLAVFFEKFPRLKAAITDDVPRWREALRSRLKDARVPPELTEEVMCYQQSQLLSTPQFIVQLPQILDLLHRLNSPWAEQARQLVDANCTITSALHTLFLQRWRLSLIVQATTLNQQLLEEEREQLLSEVQERMTLSGQLEPILADNNTAAGRLWDMSAGQLKRGDYQLIVKYGEFLNEQPELKRLAEQLGRSREAKSIPRNDAQMETFRTMVREPATVPEQVDGLQQSDDILRLLPPELATLGITELEYEFYRRLVEKQLLTYRLHGESWREKVIERPVVHKDYDEQPRGPFIVCVDTSGSMGGFNEQCAKAFCLALMRIALAENRRCYIMLFSTEIVRYELSGPQGIEQAIRFLSQQFRGGTDLASCFRAIMERLQSREWFDADAVVISDFIAQRLPDDVTSKVKELQRVHQHRFHAVAMSAHGKPGIMRIFDHIWRFDTGMRSRLLRRWRR
;
A
#
# COMPACT_ATOMS: atom_id res chain seq x y z
N MET A 1 23.42 -41.39 -11.63
CA MET A 1 23.30 -40.27 -12.58
C MET A 1 23.91 -39.05 -11.93
N LEU A 2 24.79 -38.34 -12.64
CA LEU A 2 25.51 -37.18 -12.11
C LEU A 2 24.61 -35.94 -12.18
N THR A 3 24.61 -35.13 -11.12
CA THR A 3 23.98 -33.80 -11.13
C THR A 3 24.97 -32.76 -11.65
N LEU A 4 24.46 -31.66 -12.18
CA LEU A 4 25.29 -30.58 -12.73
C LEU A 4 26.20 -29.97 -11.64
N ASP A 5 25.71 -29.85 -10.41
CA ASP A 5 26.49 -29.42 -9.23
C ASP A 5 27.70 -30.35 -8.97
N THR A 6 27.50 -31.67 -9.02
CA THR A 6 28.63 -32.61 -8.84
C THR A 6 29.66 -32.48 -9.95
N LEU A 7 29.22 -32.24 -11.18
CA LEU A 7 30.10 -32.05 -12.34
C LEU A 7 30.87 -30.72 -12.26
N ASN A 8 30.21 -29.64 -11.85
CA ASN A 8 30.81 -28.32 -11.66
C ASN A 8 31.84 -28.34 -10.53
N VAL A 9 31.56 -29.02 -9.41
CA VAL A 9 32.53 -29.23 -8.31
C VAL A 9 33.73 -30.06 -8.79
N MET A 10 33.49 -31.13 -9.55
CA MET A 10 34.57 -31.99 -10.09
C MET A 10 35.49 -31.24 -11.06
N LEU A 11 34.93 -30.33 -11.86
CA LEU A 11 35.67 -29.57 -12.87
C LEU A 11 36.16 -28.20 -12.37
N ALA A 12 35.76 -27.80 -11.16
CA ALA A 12 36.02 -26.49 -10.54
C ALA A 12 35.47 -25.31 -11.37
N VAL A 13 34.24 -25.46 -11.89
CA VAL A 13 33.54 -24.41 -12.64
C VAL A 13 32.75 -23.52 -11.68
N SER A 14 32.93 -22.20 -11.76
CA SER A 14 32.22 -21.24 -10.90
C SER A 14 30.83 -20.92 -11.44
N GLU A 15 29.79 -21.29 -10.70
CA GLU A 15 28.39 -21.01 -11.06
C GLU A 15 27.96 -19.57 -10.73
N GLU A 16 28.51 -18.98 -9.67
CA GLU A 16 28.06 -17.67 -9.16
C GLU A 16 28.26 -16.53 -10.16
N GLY A 17 29.39 -16.53 -10.89
CA GLY A 17 29.65 -15.53 -11.93
C GLY A 17 28.68 -15.61 -13.11
N LEU A 18 28.31 -16.82 -13.54
CA LEU A 18 27.38 -17.02 -14.64
C LEU A 18 25.97 -16.55 -14.29
N ILE A 19 25.53 -16.77 -13.05
CA ILE A 19 24.21 -16.31 -12.57
C ILE A 19 24.17 -14.77 -12.50
N GLU A 20 25.24 -14.14 -12.00
CA GLU A 20 25.33 -12.67 -11.94
C GLU A 20 25.33 -12.04 -13.34
N GLU A 21 26.12 -12.57 -14.28
CA GLU A 21 26.12 -12.12 -15.67
C GLU A 21 24.73 -12.24 -16.31
N MET A 22 24.03 -13.34 -16.07
CA MET A 22 22.68 -13.57 -16.60
C MET A 22 21.66 -12.58 -16.03
N ILE A 23 21.69 -12.29 -14.72
CA ILE A 23 20.80 -11.31 -14.08
C ILE A 23 21.06 -9.91 -14.64
N ILE A 24 22.33 -9.53 -14.79
CA ILE A 24 22.71 -8.24 -15.39
C ILE A 24 22.21 -8.17 -16.83
N ALA A 25 22.39 -9.24 -17.62
CA ALA A 25 21.93 -9.32 -19.00
C ALA A 25 20.39 -9.28 -19.11
N LEU A 26 19.67 -9.85 -18.13
CA LEU A 26 18.21 -9.76 -18.05
C LEU A 26 17.79 -8.31 -17.79
N LEU A 27 18.33 -7.66 -16.76
CA LEU A 27 18.02 -6.27 -16.41
C LEU A 27 18.43 -5.26 -17.49
N ALA A 28 19.48 -5.54 -18.25
CA ALA A 28 19.95 -4.72 -19.36
C ALA A 28 19.14 -4.92 -20.66
N SER A 29 18.16 -5.81 -20.68
CA SER A 29 17.34 -6.05 -21.87
C SER A 29 16.62 -4.77 -22.29
N PRO A 30 16.60 -4.41 -23.59
CA PRO A 30 16.11 -3.10 -24.06
C PRO A 30 14.64 -2.87 -23.72
N GLN A 31 13.83 -3.93 -23.69
CA GLN A 31 12.42 -3.87 -23.32
C GLN A 31 12.24 -3.49 -21.84
N LEU A 32 13.11 -4.00 -20.96
CA LEU A 32 13.09 -3.66 -19.53
C LEU A 32 13.56 -2.23 -19.31
N ALA A 33 14.61 -1.81 -20.00
CA ALA A 33 15.13 -0.44 -19.93
C ALA A 33 14.04 0.60 -20.28
N VAL A 34 13.35 0.43 -21.42
CA VAL A 34 12.25 1.33 -21.84
C VAL A 34 11.09 1.30 -20.86
N PHE A 35 10.78 0.13 -20.27
CA PHE A 35 9.73 0.02 -19.27
C PHE A 35 10.10 0.74 -17.96
N PHE A 36 11.34 0.59 -17.50
CA PHE A 36 11.84 1.26 -16.29
C PHE A 36 11.88 2.79 -16.43
N GLU A 37 12.11 3.31 -17.63
CA GLU A 37 12.00 4.75 -17.90
C GLU A 37 10.54 5.24 -17.78
N LYS A 38 9.58 4.45 -18.26
CA LYS A 38 8.15 4.80 -18.19
C LYS A 38 7.56 4.63 -16.79
N PHE A 39 7.99 3.60 -16.06
CA PHE A 39 7.40 3.17 -14.79
C PHE A 39 8.47 3.00 -13.71
N PRO A 40 9.03 4.10 -13.16
CA PRO A 40 10.12 4.04 -12.20
C PRO A 40 9.73 3.38 -10.86
N ARG A 41 8.43 3.39 -10.52
CA ARG A 41 7.92 2.77 -9.28
C ARG A 41 7.93 1.25 -9.35
N LEU A 42 7.60 0.69 -10.51
CA LEU A 42 7.66 -0.75 -10.77
C LEU A 42 9.11 -1.24 -10.86
N LYS A 43 10.06 -0.39 -11.28
CA LYS A 43 11.49 -0.73 -11.25
C LYS A 43 11.96 -1.14 -9.86
N ALA A 44 11.55 -0.41 -8.81
CA ALA A 44 11.92 -0.74 -7.43
C ALA A 44 11.41 -2.13 -7.05
N ALA A 45 10.13 -2.41 -7.31
CA ALA A 45 9.50 -3.69 -7.02
C ALA A 45 10.16 -4.88 -7.76
N ILE A 46 10.55 -4.68 -9.01
CA ILE A 46 11.24 -5.71 -9.80
C ILE A 46 12.67 -5.95 -9.28
N THR A 47 13.33 -4.88 -8.81
CA THR A 47 14.67 -5.00 -8.22
C THR A 47 14.63 -5.78 -6.90
N ASP A 48 13.53 -5.66 -6.14
CA ASP A 48 13.31 -6.43 -4.91
C ASP A 48 13.13 -7.94 -5.16
N ASP A 49 12.73 -8.36 -6.37
CA ASP A 49 12.58 -9.77 -6.77
C ASP A 49 13.92 -10.43 -7.18
N VAL A 50 14.97 -9.65 -7.47
CA VAL A 50 16.27 -10.17 -7.95
C VAL A 50 16.89 -11.23 -7.01
N PRO A 51 16.90 -11.07 -5.67
CA PRO A 51 17.42 -12.09 -4.77
C PRO A 51 16.64 -13.41 -4.86
N ARG A 52 15.32 -13.33 -5.07
CA ARG A 52 14.47 -14.51 -5.22
C ARG A 52 14.76 -15.25 -6.52
N TRP A 53 14.96 -14.53 -7.63
CA TRP A 53 15.37 -15.13 -8.90
C TRP A 53 16.73 -15.79 -8.80
N ARG A 54 17.69 -15.15 -8.11
CA ARG A 54 19.02 -15.72 -7.88
C ARG A 54 18.94 -17.07 -7.16
N GLU A 55 18.14 -17.17 -6.11
CA GLU A 55 17.96 -18.41 -5.36
C GLU A 55 17.25 -19.49 -6.19
N ALA A 56 16.23 -19.10 -6.96
CA ALA A 56 15.52 -20.01 -7.86
C ALA A 56 16.45 -20.60 -8.93
N LEU A 57 17.27 -19.78 -9.59
CA LEU A 57 18.26 -20.22 -10.57
C LEU A 57 19.31 -21.14 -9.94
N ARG A 58 19.80 -20.80 -8.74
CA ARG A 58 20.74 -21.65 -8.00
C ARG A 58 20.14 -23.03 -7.70
N SER A 59 18.89 -23.09 -7.28
CA SER A 59 18.21 -24.36 -7.03
C SER A 59 18.02 -25.18 -8.32
N ARG A 60 17.62 -24.53 -9.42
CA ARG A 60 17.45 -25.14 -10.75
C ARG A 60 18.75 -25.74 -11.27
N LEU A 61 19.87 -25.02 -11.17
CA LEU A 61 21.18 -25.52 -11.59
C LEU A 61 21.63 -26.73 -10.77
N LYS A 62 21.35 -26.75 -9.46
CA LYS A 62 21.67 -27.90 -8.60
C LYS A 62 20.88 -29.15 -8.96
N ASP A 63 19.61 -28.97 -9.29
CA ASP A 63 18.69 -30.07 -9.64
C ASP A 63 18.81 -30.51 -11.11
N ALA A 64 19.45 -29.70 -11.95
CA ALA A 64 19.64 -29.99 -13.36
C ALA A 64 20.49 -31.26 -13.57
N ARG A 65 20.01 -32.11 -14.48
CA ARG A 65 20.64 -33.38 -14.79
C ARG A 65 21.59 -33.23 -15.97
N VAL A 66 22.76 -33.83 -15.84
CA VAL A 66 23.73 -33.88 -16.92
C VAL A 66 23.26 -34.88 -17.98
N PRO A 67 23.42 -34.59 -19.29
CA PRO A 67 23.19 -35.56 -20.35
C PRO A 67 23.91 -36.89 -20.09
N PRO A 68 23.30 -38.03 -20.44
CA PRO A 68 23.89 -39.35 -20.17
C PRO A 68 25.24 -39.53 -20.87
N GLU A 69 25.40 -38.97 -22.07
CA GLU A 69 26.65 -38.99 -22.84
C GLU A 69 27.81 -38.34 -22.09
N LEU A 70 27.60 -37.13 -21.56
CA LEU A 70 28.62 -36.41 -20.79
C LEU A 70 28.88 -37.10 -19.44
N THR A 71 27.87 -37.75 -18.85
CA THR A 71 28.05 -38.57 -17.63
C THR A 71 28.99 -39.74 -17.87
N GLU A 72 28.81 -40.48 -18.98
CA GLU A 72 29.68 -41.59 -19.35
C GLU A 72 31.11 -41.12 -19.65
N GLU A 73 31.26 -39.98 -20.33
CA GLU A 73 32.57 -39.39 -20.63
C GLU A 73 33.33 -38.98 -19.35
N VAL A 74 32.66 -38.30 -18.42
CA VAL A 74 33.25 -37.87 -17.13
C VAL A 74 33.63 -39.07 -16.26
N MET A 75 32.80 -40.12 -16.23
CA MET A 75 33.12 -41.34 -15.49
C MET A 75 34.35 -42.05 -16.09
N CYS A 76 34.47 -42.09 -17.42
CA CYS A 76 35.65 -42.62 -18.10
C CYS A 76 36.90 -41.78 -17.78
N TYR A 77 36.77 -40.45 -17.79
CA TYR A 77 37.85 -39.54 -17.41
C TYR A 77 38.33 -39.79 -15.97
N GLN A 78 37.42 -39.91 -15.00
CA GLN A 78 37.78 -40.19 -13.60
C GLN A 78 38.51 -41.52 -13.43
N GLN A 79 38.06 -42.57 -14.14
CA GLN A 79 38.76 -43.85 -14.13
C GLN A 79 40.16 -43.71 -14.72
N SER A 80 40.31 -42.95 -15.81
CA SER A 80 41.61 -42.73 -16.46
C SER A 80 42.61 -41.95 -15.61
N GLN A 81 42.14 -41.05 -14.72
CA GLN A 81 43.00 -40.34 -13.78
C GLN A 81 43.67 -41.26 -12.74
N LEU A 82 43.07 -42.40 -12.44
CA LEU A 82 43.59 -43.37 -11.45
C LEU A 82 44.59 -44.36 -12.05
N LEU A 83 44.73 -44.40 -13.38
CA LEU A 83 45.58 -45.36 -14.08
C LEU A 83 47.06 -44.93 -14.05
N SER A 84 47.94 -45.91 -13.91
CA SER A 84 49.36 -45.70 -14.20
C SER A 84 49.60 -45.63 -15.72
N THR A 85 50.66 -44.95 -16.16
CA THR A 85 51.03 -44.83 -17.59
C THR A 85 51.01 -46.16 -18.38
N PRO A 86 51.54 -47.30 -17.88
CA PRO A 86 51.44 -48.57 -18.62
C PRO A 86 50.01 -49.11 -18.71
N GLN A 87 49.18 -48.92 -17.68
CA GLN A 87 47.77 -49.34 -17.72
C GLN A 87 46.94 -48.46 -18.66
N PHE A 88 47.24 -47.15 -18.70
CA PHE A 88 46.62 -46.21 -19.61
C PHE A 88 46.88 -46.59 -21.08
N ILE A 89 48.11 -46.99 -21.42
CA ILE A 89 48.46 -47.44 -22.78
C ILE A 89 47.62 -48.65 -23.23
N VAL A 90 47.37 -49.60 -22.33
CA VAL A 90 46.55 -50.79 -22.63
C VAL A 90 45.08 -50.43 -22.85
N GLN A 91 44.56 -49.46 -22.08
CA GLN A 91 43.16 -49.04 -22.16
C GLN A 91 42.89 -47.96 -23.22
N LEU A 92 43.93 -47.32 -23.75
CA LEU A 92 43.82 -46.21 -24.70
C LEU A 92 42.92 -46.51 -25.93
N PRO A 93 43.00 -47.68 -26.60
CA PRO A 93 42.13 -47.96 -27.74
C PRO A 93 40.65 -47.99 -27.35
N GLN A 94 40.34 -48.48 -26.14
CA GLN A 94 38.98 -48.53 -25.62
C GLN A 94 38.47 -47.12 -25.27
N ILE A 95 39.33 -46.27 -24.70
CA ILE A 95 39.02 -44.86 -24.42
C ILE A 95 38.73 -44.10 -25.71
N LEU A 96 39.54 -44.29 -26.77
CA LEU A 96 39.34 -43.62 -28.06
C LEU A 96 38.08 -44.09 -28.80
N ASP A 97 37.70 -45.36 -28.66
CA ASP A 97 36.44 -45.88 -29.21
C ASP A 97 35.23 -45.29 -28.46
N LEU A 98 35.31 -45.24 -27.13
CA LEU A 98 34.27 -44.64 -26.29
C LEU A 98 34.08 -43.15 -26.60
N LEU A 99 35.16 -42.37 -26.69
CA LEU A 99 35.10 -40.94 -27.02
C LEU A 99 34.47 -40.68 -28.39
N HIS A 100 34.74 -41.54 -29.37
CA HIS A 100 34.16 -41.41 -30.70
C HIS A 100 32.68 -41.80 -30.72
N ARG A 101 32.30 -42.83 -29.97
CA ARG A 101 30.90 -43.26 -29.81
C ARG A 101 30.04 -42.18 -29.15
N LEU A 102 30.60 -41.47 -28.17
CA LEU A 102 29.95 -40.37 -27.47
C LEU A 102 29.99 -39.03 -28.22
N ASN A 103 30.57 -38.99 -29.44
CA ASN A 103 30.77 -37.77 -30.22
C ASN A 103 31.46 -36.64 -29.41
N SER A 104 32.42 -36.98 -28.56
CA SER A 104 33.15 -35.99 -27.76
C SER A 104 33.96 -35.06 -28.67
N PRO A 105 33.97 -33.73 -28.43
CA PRO A 105 34.80 -32.78 -29.16
C PRO A 105 36.31 -33.04 -28.96
N TRP A 106 36.69 -33.81 -27.92
CA TRP A 106 38.07 -34.24 -27.71
C TRP A 106 38.48 -35.42 -28.59
N ALA A 107 37.54 -36.19 -29.15
CA ALA A 107 37.82 -37.46 -29.81
C ALA A 107 38.80 -37.36 -31.00
N GLU A 108 38.66 -36.35 -31.85
CA GLU A 108 39.57 -36.17 -33.00
C GLU A 108 40.96 -35.71 -32.57
N GLN A 109 41.03 -34.75 -31.63
CA GLN A 109 42.30 -34.23 -31.12
C GLN A 109 43.06 -35.28 -30.31
N ALA A 110 42.34 -36.15 -29.60
CA ALA A 110 42.88 -37.30 -28.90
C ALA A 110 43.53 -38.29 -29.87
N ARG A 111 42.85 -38.64 -30.98
CA ARG A 111 43.40 -39.53 -32.01
C ARG A 111 44.65 -38.94 -32.65
N GLN A 112 44.61 -37.68 -33.06
CA GLN A 112 45.76 -36.99 -33.65
C GLN A 112 46.98 -36.97 -32.71
N LEU A 113 46.77 -36.77 -31.41
CA LEU A 113 47.87 -36.80 -30.42
C LEU A 113 48.50 -38.18 -30.25
N VAL A 114 47.70 -39.25 -30.38
CA VAL A 114 48.18 -40.62 -30.27
C VAL A 114 48.88 -41.03 -31.56
N ASP A 115 48.30 -40.72 -32.72
CA ASP A 115 48.85 -41.07 -34.03
C ASP A 115 50.17 -40.34 -34.32
N ALA A 116 50.32 -39.10 -33.83
CA ALA A 116 51.56 -38.32 -34.00
C ALA A 116 52.74 -38.81 -33.14
N ASN A 117 52.51 -39.67 -32.14
CA ASN A 117 53.53 -40.08 -31.17
C ASN A 117 53.71 -41.61 -31.16
N CYS A 118 54.88 -42.09 -31.60
CA CYS A 118 55.19 -43.54 -31.64
C CYS A 118 55.32 -44.18 -30.25
N THR A 119 55.62 -43.41 -29.20
CA THR A 119 55.71 -43.90 -27.81
C THR A 119 55.04 -42.93 -26.85
N ILE A 120 54.18 -43.44 -25.97
CA ILE A 120 53.47 -42.63 -24.98
C ILE A 120 54.34 -42.51 -23.73
N THR A 121 54.91 -41.32 -23.54
CA THR A 121 55.68 -40.98 -22.33
C THR A 121 54.75 -40.54 -21.21
N SER A 122 55.25 -40.52 -19.97
CA SER A 122 54.49 -40.00 -18.83
C SER A 122 54.05 -38.54 -19.02
N ALA A 123 54.80 -37.73 -19.76
CA ALA A 123 54.44 -36.35 -20.06
C ALA A 123 53.25 -36.25 -21.04
N LEU A 124 53.22 -37.12 -22.06
CA LEU A 124 52.09 -37.20 -22.99
C LEU A 124 50.82 -37.70 -22.31
N HIS A 125 50.94 -38.65 -21.37
CA HIS A 125 49.82 -39.10 -20.55
C HIS A 125 49.22 -37.94 -19.74
N THR A 126 50.05 -37.14 -19.06
CA THR A 126 49.58 -35.94 -18.34
C THR A 126 48.94 -34.92 -19.27
N LEU A 127 49.54 -34.67 -20.44
CA LEU A 127 49.00 -33.72 -21.42
C LEU A 127 47.65 -34.17 -21.99
N PHE A 128 47.47 -35.47 -22.23
CA PHE A 128 46.21 -36.05 -22.66
C PHE A 128 45.11 -35.78 -21.63
N LEU A 129 45.36 -36.09 -20.36
CA LEU A 129 44.40 -35.86 -19.28
C LEU A 129 44.12 -34.36 -19.07
N GLN A 130 45.12 -33.49 -19.23
CA GLN A 130 44.93 -32.04 -19.13
C GLN A 130 44.05 -31.49 -20.25
N ARG A 131 44.30 -31.89 -21.51
CA ARG A 131 43.48 -31.43 -22.63
C ARG A 131 42.07 -32.03 -22.62
N TRP A 132 41.93 -33.29 -22.20
CA TRP A 132 40.61 -33.88 -21.99
C TRP A 132 39.85 -33.13 -20.90
N ARG A 133 40.49 -32.77 -19.78
CA ARG A 133 39.89 -31.93 -18.74
C ARG A 133 39.40 -30.60 -19.29
N LEU A 134 40.21 -29.92 -20.11
CA LEU A 134 39.82 -28.65 -20.72
C LEU A 134 38.59 -28.82 -21.62
N SER A 135 38.53 -29.89 -22.41
CA SER A 135 37.35 -30.21 -23.22
C SER A 135 36.10 -30.42 -22.36
N LEU A 136 36.21 -31.18 -21.26
CA LEU A 136 35.12 -31.40 -20.32
C LEU A 136 34.68 -30.10 -19.64
N ILE A 137 35.62 -29.22 -19.27
CA ILE A 137 35.31 -27.89 -18.73
C ILE A 137 34.53 -27.08 -19.76
N VAL A 138 34.96 -27.07 -21.03
CA VAL A 138 34.24 -26.36 -22.09
C VAL A 138 32.82 -26.92 -22.25
N GLN A 139 32.64 -28.23 -22.36
CA GLN A 139 31.31 -28.86 -22.45
C GLN A 139 30.43 -28.54 -21.24
N ALA A 140 30.99 -28.56 -20.03
CA ALA A 140 30.28 -28.19 -18.80
C ALA A 140 29.82 -26.73 -18.81
N THR A 141 30.71 -25.82 -19.19
CA THR A 141 30.40 -24.39 -19.29
C THR A 141 29.36 -24.10 -20.37
N THR A 142 29.42 -24.75 -21.54
CA THR A 142 28.41 -24.57 -22.59
C THR A 142 27.04 -25.10 -22.16
N LEU A 143 27.00 -26.23 -21.44
CA LEU A 143 25.75 -26.76 -20.89
C LEU A 143 25.15 -25.81 -19.84
N ASN A 144 25.97 -25.30 -18.92
CA ASN A 144 25.53 -24.30 -17.93
C ASN A 144 24.97 -23.05 -18.62
N GLN A 145 25.65 -22.55 -19.66
CA GLN A 145 25.20 -21.38 -20.42
C GLN A 145 23.87 -21.63 -21.16
N GLN A 146 23.71 -22.81 -21.79
CA GLN A 146 22.46 -23.17 -22.47
C GLN A 146 21.28 -23.21 -21.51
N LEU A 147 21.45 -23.89 -20.36
CA LEU A 147 20.40 -23.95 -19.34
C LEU A 147 20.05 -22.56 -18.77
N LEU A 148 21.06 -21.73 -18.52
CA LEU A 148 20.82 -20.36 -18.06
C LEU A 148 20.12 -19.50 -19.12
N GLU A 149 20.45 -19.63 -20.40
CA GLU A 149 19.77 -18.87 -21.46
C GLU A 149 18.31 -19.32 -21.62
N GLU A 150 18.02 -20.63 -21.54
CA GLU A 150 16.64 -21.13 -21.55
C GLU A 150 15.81 -20.58 -20.36
N GLU A 151 16.38 -20.59 -19.15
CA GLU A 151 15.73 -20.02 -17.96
C GLU A 151 15.59 -18.50 -18.08
N ARG A 152 16.57 -17.81 -18.65
CA ARG A 152 16.50 -16.37 -18.92
C ARG A 152 15.36 -16.04 -19.88
N GLU A 153 15.20 -16.78 -20.96
CA GLU A 153 14.10 -16.56 -21.92
C GLU A 153 12.73 -16.78 -21.26
N GLN A 154 12.59 -17.82 -20.44
CA GLN A 154 11.38 -18.10 -19.69
C GLN A 154 11.05 -16.98 -18.69
N LEU A 155 12.04 -16.57 -17.88
CA LEU A 155 11.90 -15.48 -16.93
C LEU A 155 11.57 -14.15 -17.64
N LEU A 156 12.23 -13.87 -18.76
CA LEU A 156 11.98 -12.66 -19.54
C LEU A 156 10.55 -12.65 -20.08
N SER A 157 10.06 -13.79 -20.60
CA SER A 157 8.66 -13.93 -21.03
C SER A 157 7.68 -13.69 -19.87
N GLU A 158 7.90 -14.31 -18.71
CA GLU A 158 7.04 -14.14 -17.54
C GLU A 158 7.02 -12.68 -17.05
N VAL A 159 8.19 -12.07 -16.93
CA VAL A 159 8.36 -10.68 -16.50
C VAL A 159 7.70 -9.72 -17.50
N GLN A 160 7.83 -9.96 -18.80
CA GLN A 160 7.14 -9.17 -19.83
C GLN A 160 5.61 -9.24 -19.68
N GLU A 161 5.04 -10.43 -19.51
CA GLU A 161 3.59 -10.58 -19.35
C GLU A 161 3.11 -9.79 -18.12
N ARG A 162 3.81 -9.96 -16.99
CA ARG A 162 3.54 -9.19 -15.76
C ARG A 162 3.67 -7.69 -15.96
N MET A 163 4.66 -7.23 -16.73
CA MET A 163 4.87 -5.82 -17.05
C MET A 163 3.73 -5.23 -17.87
N THR A 164 3.22 -5.95 -18.87
CA THR A 164 2.08 -5.45 -19.67
C THR A 164 0.85 -5.23 -18.81
N LEU A 165 0.59 -6.13 -17.86
CA LEU A 165 -0.53 -6.03 -16.92
C LEU A 165 -0.30 -4.89 -15.90
N SER A 166 0.82 -4.91 -15.19
CA SER A 166 1.12 -3.93 -14.15
C SER A 166 1.26 -2.51 -14.72
N GLY A 167 1.84 -2.34 -15.91
CA GLY A 167 1.98 -1.03 -16.56
C GLY A 167 0.64 -0.40 -16.97
N GLN A 168 -0.36 -1.21 -17.35
CA GLN A 168 -1.69 -0.70 -17.67
C GLN A 168 -2.52 -0.37 -16.42
N LEU A 169 -2.26 -1.08 -15.32
CA LEU A 169 -2.99 -0.92 -14.05
C LEU A 169 -2.37 0.12 -13.11
N GLU A 170 -1.06 0.38 -13.21
CA GLU A 170 -0.35 1.37 -12.37
C GLU A 170 -1.03 2.75 -12.35
N PRO A 171 -1.39 3.38 -13.49
CA PRO A 171 -2.02 4.71 -13.46
C PRO A 171 -3.41 4.73 -12.80
N ILE A 172 -4.04 3.56 -12.63
CA ILE A 172 -5.38 3.42 -12.06
C ILE A 172 -5.31 3.07 -10.57
N LEU A 173 -4.39 2.18 -10.19
CA LEU A 173 -4.37 1.54 -8.87
C LEU A 173 -3.16 1.93 -8.00
N ALA A 174 -2.07 2.46 -8.56
CA ALA A 174 -0.86 2.77 -7.80
C ALA A 174 -0.54 4.27 -7.74
N ASP A 175 -0.95 4.89 -6.62
CA ASP A 175 -0.61 6.28 -6.32
C ASP A 175 0.83 6.41 -5.72
N ASN A 176 1.36 5.33 -5.11
CA ASN A 176 2.65 5.29 -4.37
C ASN A 176 3.51 4.06 -4.74
N ASN A 177 4.80 4.07 -4.36
CA ASN A 177 5.73 2.93 -4.55
C ASN A 177 5.25 1.64 -3.86
N THR A 178 4.64 1.75 -2.68
CA THR A 178 4.07 0.62 -1.93
C THR A 178 2.93 -0.07 -2.71
N ALA A 179 2.05 0.73 -3.31
CA ALA A 179 0.98 0.22 -4.15
C ALA A 179 1.53 -0.43 -5.42
N ALA A 180 2.52 0.20 -6.06
CA ALA A 180 3.17 -0.34 -7.26
C ALA A 180 3.82 -1.72 -6.99
N GLY A 181 4.51 -1.87 -5.86
CA GLY A 181 5.07 -3.16 -5.42
C GLY A 181 4.02 -4.24 -5.23
N ARG A 182 2.92 -3.93 -4.53
CA ARG A 182 1.82 -4.89 -4.37
C ARG A 182 1.12 -5.23 -5.67
N LEU A 183 0.94 -4.28 -6.57
CA LEU A 183 0.39 -4.56 -7.90
C LEU A 183 1.30 -5.49 -8.70
N TRP A 184 2.62 -5.35 -8.54
CA TRP A 184 3.58 -6.29 -9.10
C TRP A 184 3.43 -7.67 -8.47
N ASP A 185 3.34 -7.79 -7.15
CA ASP A 185 3.14 -9.09 -6.48
C ASP A 185 1.85 -9.78 -6.93
N MET A 186 0.77 -9.03 -7.06
CA MET A 186 -0.54 -9.53 -7.48
C MET A 186 -0.57 -9.94 -8.97
N SER A 187 0.35 -9.44 -9.78
CA SER A 187 0.45 -9.82 -11.20
C SER A 187 1.09 -11.20 -11.40
N ALA A 188 1.69 -11.79 -10.34
CA ALA A 188 2.19 -13.16 -10.38
C ALA A 188 1.08 -14.23 -10.49
N GLY A 189 -0.19 -13.87 -10.32
CA GLY A 189 -1.33 -14.76 -10.53
C GLY A 189 -1.57 -15.06 -12.01
N GLN A 190 -2.08 -16.26 -12.33
CA GLN A 190 -2.46 -16.63 -13.69
C GLN A 190 -3.72 -15.87 -14.13
N LEU A 191 -3.53 -14.70 -14.74
CA LEU A 191 -4.61 -13.88 -15.30
C LEU A 191 -4.79 -14.19 -16.78
N LYS A 192 -6.02 -14.39 -17.24
CA LYS A 192 -6.30 -14.53 -18.68
C LYS A 192 -6.23 -13.16 -19.35
N ARG A 193 -5.62 -13.11 -20.55
CA ARG A 193 -5.53 -11.89 -21.36
C ARG A 193 -6.95 -11.39 -21.68
N GLY A 194 -7.29 -10.18 -21.23
CA GLY A 194 -8.58 -9.52 -21.46
C GLY A 194 -9.36 -9.15 -20.19
N ASP A 195 -9.11 -9.86 -19.08
CA ASP A 195 -9.91 -9.69 -17.87
C ASP A 195 -9.66 -8.35 -17.16
N TYR A 196 -8.47 -7.76 -17.31
CA TYR A 196 -8.10 -6.48 -16.71
C TYR A 196 -8.79 -5.27 -17.36
N GLN A 197 -9.37 -5.41 -18.56
CA GLN A 197 -10.05 -4.30 -19.25
C GLN A 197 -11.22 -3.75 -18.44
N LEU A 198 -11.86 -4.59 -17.62
CA LEU A 198 -12.91 -4.15 -16.71
C LEU A 198 -12.37 -3.18 -15.66
N ILE A 199 -11.20 -3.45 -15.08
CA ILE A 199 -10.56 -2.54 -14.12
C ILE A 199 -10.24 -1.21 -14.79
N VAL A 200 -9.72 -1.24 -16.02
CA VAL A 200 -9.44 -0.02 -16.81
C VAL A 200 -10.71 0.81 -17.03
N LYS A 201 -11.79 0.17 -17.51
CA LYS A 201 -13.08 0.82 -17.74
C LYS A 201 -13.64 1.48 -16.47
N TYR A 202 -13.61 0.79 -15.33
CA TYR A 202 -14.09 1.36 -14.07
C TYR A 202 -13.14 2.42 -13.50
N GLY A 203 -11.83 2.32 -13.78
CA GLY A 203 -10.84 3.34 -13.47
C GLY A 203 -11.06 4.64 -14.25
N GLU A 204 -11.33 4.54 -15.55
CA GLU A 204 -11.71 5.68 -16.39
C GLU A 204 -13.02 6.30 -15.89
N PHE A 205 -14.04 5.49 -15.60
CA PHE A 205 -15.29 5.97 -15.03
C PHE A 205 -15.10 6.65 -13.66
N LEU A 206 -14.19 6.15 -12.83
CA LEU A 206 -13.83 6.80 -11.56
C LEU A 206 -13.13 8.14 -11.80
N ASN A 207 -12.23 8.23 -12.79
CA ASN A 207 -11.63 9.48 -13.23
C ASN A 207 -12.69 10.48 -13.68
N GLU A 208 -13.80 9.98 -14.22
CA GLU A 208 -14.90 10.82 -14.61
C GLU A 208 -15.71 11.43 -13.45
N GLN A 209 -15.65 10.86 -12.25
CA GLN A 209 -16.49 11.25 -11.12
C GLN A 209 -15.64 11.78 -9.95
N PRO A 210 -15.20 13.05 -9.97
CA PRO A 210 -14.33 13.61 -8.92
C PRO A 210 -15.01 13.69 -7.55
N GLU A 211 -16.34 13.85 -7.50
CA GLU A 211 -17.10 13.80 -6.25
C GLU A 211 -16.99 12.41 -5.59
N LEU A 212 -17.06 11.33 -6.38
CA LEU A 212 -16.94 9.97 -5.89
C LEU A 212 -15.54 9.68 -5.35
N LYS A 213 -14.50 10.19 -6.05
CA LYS A 213 -13.11 10.13 -5.57
C LYS A 213 -12.91 10.85 -4.24
N ARG A 214 -13.44 12.08 -4.12
CA ARG A 214 -13.36 12.86 -2.88
C ARG A 214 -14.04 12.14 -1.71
N LEU A 215 -15.19 11.51 -1.94
CA LEU A 215 -15.86 10.71 -0.91
C LEU A 215 -14.99 9.52 -0.48
N ALA A 216 -14.36 8.81 -1.42
CA ALA A 216 -13.47 7.70 -1.09
C ALA A 216 -12.24 8.18 -0.30
N GLU A 217 -11.63 9.29 -0.70
CA GLU A 217 -10.51 9.91 0.01
C GLU A 217 -10.89 10.38 1.41
N GLN A 218 -12.06 11.01 1.58
CA GLN A 218 -12.57 11.42 2.89
C GLN A 218 -12.84 10.22 3.79
N LEU A 219 -13.43 9.14 3.25
CA LEU A 219 -13.63 7.91 3.98
C LEU A 219 -12.29 7.29 4.40
N GLY A 220 -11.32 7.21 3.49
CA GLY A 220 -9.99 6.67 3.77
C GLY A 220 -9.17 7.50 4.76
N ARG A 221 -9.40 8.82 4.80
CA ARG A 221 -8.79 9.79 5.73
C ARG A 221 -9.56 9.96 7.04
N SER A 222 -10.76 9.39 7.19
CA SER A 222 -11.67 9.69 8.30
C SER A 222 -11.18 9.28 9.70
N ARG A 223 -9.95 8.78 9.84
CA ARG A 223 -9.21 8.92 11.10
C ARG A 223 -8.83 10.39 11.28
N GLU A 224 -9.72 11.14 11.93
CA GLU A 224 -9.29 12.29 12.73
C GLU A 224 -8.17 11.78 13.63
N ALA A 225 -6.96 12.25 13.37
CA ALA A 225 -5.83 11.91 14.21
C ALA A 225 -6.19 12.37 15.61
N LYS A 226 -6.28 11.40 16.54
CA LYS A 226 -6.58 11.69 17.95
C LYS A 226 -5.46 12.61 18.41
N SER A 227 -5.77 13.90 18.58
CA SER A 227 -4.80 14.84 19.14
C SER A 227 -4.55 14.40 20.57
N ILE A 228 -3.39 13.79 20.82
CA ILE A 228 -2.94 13.52 22.17
C ILE A 228 -2.38 14.85 22.64
N PRO A 229 -3.02 15.56 23.60
CA PRO A 229 -2.40 16.75 24.14
C PRO A 229 -1.11 16.31 24.85
N ARG A 230 0.05 16.72 24.34
CA ARG A 230 1.29 16.66 25.11
C ARG A 230 1.10 17.56 26.33
N ASN A 231 1.42 17.04 27.51
CA ASN A 231 1.33 17.78 28.77
C ASN A 231 2.36 18.92 28.89
N ASP A 232 3.30 19.04 27.94
CA ASP A 232 4.30 20.11 27.89
C ASP A 232 3.96 21.12 26.80
N ALA A 233 2.91 21.92 27.05
CA ALA A 233 2.63 23.09 26.22
C ALA A 233 3.60 24.22 26.61
N GLN A 234 4.53 24.59 25.73
CA GLN A 234 5.35 25.78 25.91
C GLN A 234 4.45 27.03 25.89
N MET A 235 4.74 27.97 26.79
CA MET A 235 4.02 29.24 26.89
C MET A 235 4.48 30.16 25.75
N GLU A 236 3.56 30.52 24.85
CA GLU A 236 3.82 31.55 23.83
C GLU A 236 3.09 32.84 24.16
N THR A 237 3.73 33.98 23.89
CA THR A 237 3.17 35.31 24.09
C THR A 237 2.08 35.58 23.05
N PHE A 238 0.81 35.56 23.47
CA PHE A 238 -0.33 35.90 22.64
C PHE A 238 -0.76 37.34 22.91
N ARG A 239 -0.80 38.17 21.86
CA ARG A 239 -1.20 39.58 21.97
C ARG A 239 -2.71 39.70 21.76
N THR A 240 -3.43 40.16 22.78
CA THR A 240 -4.86 40.42 22.69
C THR A 240 -5.14 41.87 23.07
N MET A 241 -5.95 42.54 22.27
CA MET A 241 -6.43 43.88 22.56
C MET A 241 -7.45 43.78 23.70
N VAL A 242 -7.05 44.23 24.90
CA VAL A 242 -7.92 44.22 26.07
C VAL A 242 -8.41 45.65 26.32
N ARG A 243 -9.70 45.76 26.62
CA ARG A 243 -10.39 47.02 26.84
C ARG A 243 -10.22 47.42 28.30
N GLU A 244 -9.41 48.45 28.55
CA GLU A 244 -9.25 49.05 29.88
C GLU A 244 -9.91 50.45 29.89
N PRO A 245 -10.55 50.86 30.99
CA PRO A 245 -11.15 52.19 31.10
C PRO A 245 -10.06 53.26 30.99
N ALA A 246 -10.23 54.21 30.07
CA ALA A 246 -9.23 55.23 29.76
C ALA A 246 -8.88 56.08 31.00
N THR A 247 -7.58 56.29 31.23
CA THR A 247 -7.08 57.19 32.28
C THR A 247 -7.21 58.68 31.89
N VAL A 248 -7.52 58.98 30.63
CA VAL A 248 -7.61 60.35 30.08
C VAL A 248 -9.09 60.68 29.78
N PRO A 249 -9.60 61.85 30.21
CA PRO A 249 -11.02 62.19 30.07
C PRO A 249 -11.39 62.56 28.63
N GLU A 250 -12.13 61.70 27.93
CA GLU A 250 -12.70 62.00 26.59
C GLU A 250 -14.17 62.45 26.66
N GLN A 251 -15.00 61.84 27.50
CA GLN A 251 -16.40 62.25 27.69
C GLN A 251 -16.94 61.87 29.09
N VAL A 252 -17.78 62.73 29.68
CA VAL A 252 -18.49 62.45 30.95
C VAL A 252 -19.83 61.77 30.62
N ASP A 253 -20.06 60.58 31.16
CA ASP A 253 -21.22 59.71 30.86
C ASP A 253 -22.14 59.50 32.08
N GLY A 254 -21.83 60.14 33.22
CA GLY A 254 -22.74 60.16 34.36
C GLY A 254 -22.06 60.44 35.69
N LEU A 255 -22.73 60.05 36.77
CA LEU A 255 -22.24 60.14 38.15
C LEU A 255 -22.11 58.74 38.75
N GLN A 256 -21.11 58.55 39.62
CA GLN A 256 -20.87 57.30 40.33
C GLN A 256 -20.35 57.59 41.75
N GLN A 257 -20.62 56.67 42.68
CA GLN A 257 -19.96 56.64 43.98
C GLN A 257 -18.57 56.03 43.88
N SER A 258 -17.55 56.76 44.32
CA SER A 258 -16.14 56.38 44.27
C SER A 258 -15.34 57.08 45.37
N ASP A 259 -14.05 56.79 45.49
CA ASP A 259 -13.06 57.47 46.31
C ASP A 259 -12.10 58.36 45.49
N ASP A 260 -12.40 58.58 44.20
CA ASP A 260 -11.57 59.35 43.27
C ASP A 260 -11.68 60.86 43.52
N ILE A 261 -10.79 61.38 44.38
CA ILE A 261 -10.74 62.79 44.80
C ILE A 261 -10.63 63.75 43.61
N LEU A 262 -9.94 63.35 42.54
CA LEU A 262 -9.70 64.22 41.39
C LEU A 262 -10.96 64.48 40.57
N ARG A 263 -12.01 63.68 40.75
CA ARG A 263 -13.25 63.72 39.96
C ARG A 263 -14.47 64.00 40.81
N LEU A 264 -14.28 64.53 42.02
CA LEU A 264 -15.36 64.86 42.94
C LEU A 264 -16.30 65.90 42.37
N LEU A 265 -17.58 65.72 42.68
CA LEU A 265 -18.57 66.74 42.42
C LEU A 265 -18.33 67.95 43.32
N PRO A 266 -18.55 69.19 42.83
CA PRO A 266 -18.36 70.40 43.64
C PRO A 266 -19.12 70.40 44.98
N PRO A 267 -20.35 69.86 45.09
CA PRO A 267 -21.03 69.68 46.37
C PRO A 267 -20.29 68.78 47.38
N GLU A 268 -19.68 67.67 46.94
CA GLU A 268 -18.90 66.80 47.84
C GLU A 268 -17.64 67.53 48.31
N LEU A 269 -16.99 68.29 47.43
CA LEU A 269 -15.84 69.13 47.79
C LEU A 269 -16.22 70.23 48.78
N ALA A 270 -17.42 70.82 48.65
CA ALA A 270 -17.90 71.84 49.57
C ALA A 270 -18.09 71.30 51.00
N THR A 271 -18.42 70.01 51.18
CA THR A 271 -18.53 69.40 52.52
C THR A 271 -17.21 69.41 53.29
N LEU A 272 -16.07 69.30 52.58
CA LEU A 272 -14.74 69.42 53.18
C LEU A 272 -14.45 70.85 53.68
N GLY A 273 -15.09 71.87 53.09
CA GLY A 273 -14.92 73.26 53.50
C GLY A 273 -15.69 73.66 54.77
N ILE A 274 -16.55 72.77 55.30
CA ILE A 274 -17.38 73.01 56.48
C ILE A 274 -16.88 72.09 57.61
N THR A 275 -16.34 72.68 58.67
CA THR A 275 -15.64 71.96 59.76
C THR A 275 -16.50 70.88 60.41
N GLU A 276 -17.81 71.09 60.55
CA GLU A 276 -18.73 70.11 61.14
C GLU A 276 -18.99 68.89 60.24
N LEU A 277 -18.86 69.03 58.92
CA LEU A 277 -19.14 67.99 57.92
C LEU A 277 -17.87 67.30 57.40
N GLU A 278 -16.70 67.78 57.77
CA GLU A 278 -15.40 67.25 57.32
C GLU A 278 -15.25 65.75 57.66
N TYR A 279 -15.64 65.35 58.88
CA TYR A 279 -15.62 63.94 59.30
C TYR A 279 -16.60 63.08 58.49
N GLU A 280 -17.73 63.64 58.05
CA GLU A 280 -18.65 62.92 57.19
C GLU A 280 -18.06 62.71 55.79
N PHE A 281 -17.35 63.70 55.26
CA PHE A 281 -16.61 63.55 54.01
C PHE A 281 -15.56 62.44 54.12
N TYR A 282 -14.72 62.43 55.15
CA TYR A 282 -13.71 61.38 55.34
C TYR A 282 -14.35 59.99 55.51
N ARG A 283 -15.47 59.89 56.23
CA ARG A 283 -16.22 58.64 56.33
C ARG A 283 -16.66 58.16 54.95
N ARG A 284 -17.28 59.03 54.15
CA ARG A 284 -17.72 58.70 52.79
C ARG A 284 -16.56 58.39 51.84
N LEU A 285 -15.40 59.03 52.01
CA LEU A 285 -14.18 58.73 51.26
C LEU A 285 -13.71 57.30 51.54
N VAL A 286 -13.63 56.91 52.81
CA VAL A 286 -13.22 55.56 53.23
C VAL A 286 -14.25 54.51 52.80
N GLU A 287 -15.54 54.83 52.91
CA GLU A 287 -16.64 53.96 52.47
C GLU A 287 -16.81 53.93 50.93
N LYS A 288 -16.02 54.72 50.18
CA LYS A 288 -16.09 54.89 48.71
C LYS A 288 -17.46 55.34 48.21
N GLN A 289 -18.14 56.18 48.98
CA GLN A 289 -19.50 56.68 48.72
C GLN A 289 -19.53 58.12 48.20
N LEU A 290 -18.40 58.76 47.91
CA LEU A 290 -18.39 60.12 47.38
C LEU A 290 -18.87 60.14 45.93
N LEU A 291 -19.72 61.10 45.58
CA LEU A 291 -20.18 61.27 44.21
C LEU A 291 -19.10 61.90 43.34
N THR A 292 -18.72 61.18 42.28
CA THR A 292 -17.69 61.55 41.30
C THR A 292 -18.24 61.45 39.88
N TYR A 293 -17.65 62.20 38.95
CA TYR A 293 -17.98 62.08 37.53
C TYR A 293 -17.51 60.73 36.96
N ARG A 294 -18.42 59.97 36.35
CA ARG A 294 -18.10 58.75 35.59
C ARG A 294 -17.69 59.15 34.18
N LEU A 295 -16.47 58.79 33.80
CA LEU A 295 -15.95 58.98 32.45
C LEU A 295 -16.17 57.73 31.60
N HIS A 296 -16.47 57.93 30.31
CA HIS A 296 -16.48 56.88 29.30
C HIS A 296 -15.42 57.21 28.24
N GLY A 297 -14.58 56.24 27.91
CA GLY A 297 -13.53 56.35 26.89
C GLY A 297 -13.04 54.95 26.50
N GLU A 298 -12.97 54.68 25.20
CA GLU A 298 -12.54 53.39 24.65
C GLU A 298 -11.04 53.42 24.30
N SER A 299 -10.17 53.26 25.30
CA SER A 299 -8.75 53.04 25.01
C SER A 299 -8.48 51.54 24.86
N TRP A 300 -8.16 51.11 23.65
CA TRP A 300 -7.67 49.77 23.36
C TRP A 300 -6.16 49.71 23.60
N ARG A 301 -5.69 48.81 24.48
CA ARG A 301 -4.25 48.53 24.66
C ARG A 301 -3.96 47.06 24.40
N GLU A 302 -2.81 46.83 23.75
CA GLU A 302 -2.32 45.50 23.44
C GLU A 302 -1.77 44.87 24.73
N LYS A 303 -2.50 43.89 25.30
CA LYS A 303 -2.05 43.14 26.47
C LYS A 303 -1.43 41.83 26.00
N VAL A 304 -0.16 41.63 26.32
CA VAL A 304 0.54 40.38 26.04
C VAL A 304 0.20 39.39 27.16
N ILE A 305 -0.47 38.30 26.81
CA ILE A 305 -0.84 37.23 27.75
C ILE A 305 -0.15 35.96 27.28
N GLU A 306 0.61 35.31 28.16
CA GLU A 306 1.19 34.01 27.88
C GLU A 306 0.12 32.92 28.07
N ARG A 307 -0.15 32.15 27.02
CA ARG A 307 -1.07 31.01 27.08
C ARG A 307 -0.37 29.74 26.59
N PRO A 308 -0.68 28.58 27.19
CA PRO A 308 -0.19 27.30 26.69
C PRO A 308 -0.82 27.05 25.32
N VAL A 309 0.01 27.00 24.27
CA VAL A 309 -0.47 26.58 22.95
C VAL A 309 -0.47 25.06 22.92
N VAL A 310 -1.66 24.46 22.84
CA VAL A 310 -1.78 23.03 22.56
C VAL A 310 -1.39 22.83 21.10
N HIS A 311 -0.12 22.53 20.84
CA HIS A 311 0.27 21.94 19.58
C HIS A 311 -0.41 20.57 19.49
N LYS A 312 -1.40 20.47 18.59
CA LYS A 312 -1.99 19.18 18.22
C LYS A 312 -1.03 18.54 17.23
N ASP A 313 0.01 17.88 17.75
CA ASP A 313 0.74 16.92 16.93
C ASP A 313 -0.20 15.75 16.64
N TYR A 314 -0.48 15.54 15.37
CA TYR A 314 -1.30 14.44 14.90
C TYR A 314 -0.40 13.22 14.71
N ASP A 315 -0.42 12.27 15.65
CA ASP A 315 0.20 10.97 15.41
C ASP A 315 -0.61 10.22 14.32
N GLU A 316 0.04 9.91 13.20
CA GLU A 316 -0.53 9.05 12.16
C GLU A 316 -0.64 7.61 12.68
N GLN A 317 -1.73 7.30 13.38
CA GLN A 317 -2.00 5.94 13.82
C GLN A 317 -2.19 5.00 12.62
N PRO A 318 -1.64 3.76 12.67
CA PRO A 318 -1.74 2.79 11.58
C PRO A 318 -3.20 2.45 11.30
N ARG A 319 -3.68 2.84 10.11
CA ARG A 319 -5.10 2.82 9.74
C ARG A 319 -5.62 1.38 9.63
N GLY A 320 -6.80 1.12 10.18
CA GLY A 320 -7.40 -0.22 10.24
C GLY A 320 -7.86 -0.74 8.87
N PRO A 321 -8.18 -2.02 8.72
CA PRO A 321 -8.58 -2.58 7.43
C PRO A 321 -10.00 -2.15 7.01
N PHE A 322 -10.33 -2.27 5.71
CA PHE A 322 -11.67 -1.96 5.17
C PHE A 322 -12.52 -3.22 5.01
N ILE A 323 -13.72 -3.20 5.56
CA ILE A 323 -14.78 -4.19 5.28
C ILE A 323 -15.87 -3.48 4.49
N VAL A 324 -15.91 -3.66 3.18
CA VAL A 324 -16.86 -3.01 2.27
C VAL A 324 -17.99 -3.99 1.94
N CYS A 325 -19.21 -3.61 2.23
CA CYS A 325 -20.41 -4.39 1.93
C CYS A 325 -21.21 -3.68 0.85
N VAL A 326 -21.44 -4.36 -0.27
CA VAL A 326 -22.12 -3.81 -1.44
C VAL A 326 -23.45 -4.51 -1.63
N ASP A 327 -24.51 -3.70 -1.69
CA ASP A 327 -25.85 -4.16 -2.01
C ASP A 327 -25.94 -4.48 -3.51
N THR A 328 -26.33 -5.71 -3.82
CA THR A 328 -26.47 -6.21 -5.20
C THR A 328 -27.94 -6.32 -5.63
N SER A 329 -28.83 -5.61 -4.93
CA SER A 329 -30.24 -5.56 -5.23
C SER A 329 -30.55 -4.95 -6.60
N GLY A 330 -31.72 -5.31 -7.14
CA GLY A 330 -32.16 -4.81 -8.45
C GLY A 330 -32.25 -3.27 -8.54
N SER A 331 -32.53 -2.56 -7.44
CA SER A 331 -32.57 -1.09 -7.40
C SER A 331 -31.18 -0.44 -7.45
N MET A 332 -30.14 -1.20 -7.10
CA MET A 332 -28.74 -0.83 -7.29
C MET A 332 -28.24 -1.10 -8.72
N GLY A 333 -29.08 -1.61 -9.63
CA GLY A 333 -28.68 -1.86 -11.02
C GLY A 333 -28.35 -0.60 -11.84
N GLY A 334 -27.60 -0.81 -12.94
CA GLY A 334 -27.31 0.24 -13.91
C GLY A 334 -26.21 1.22 -13.44
N PHE A 335 -26.54 2.50 -13.30
CA PHE A 335 -25.53 3.51 -12.92
C PHE A 335 -25.12 3.41 -11.45
N ASN A 336 -26.03 2.98 -10.56
CA ASN A 336 -25.72 2.80 -9.14
C ASN A 336 -24.69 1.68 -8.96
N GLU A 337 -24.83 0.60 -9.73
CA GLU A 337 -23.87 -0.50 -9.82
C GLU A 337 -22.50 0.00 -10.28
N GLN A 338 -22.46 0.79 -11.35
CA GLN A 338 -21.21 1.34 -11.87
C GLN A 338 -20.51 2.22 -10.83
N CYS A 339 -21.26 3.09 -10.14
CA CYS A 339 -20.70 3.92 -9.08
C CYS A 339 -20.26 3.10 -7.86
N ALA A 340 -21.01 2.08 -7.43
CA ALA A 340 -20.63 1.23 -6.31
C ALA A 340 -19.33 0.47 -6.60
N LYS A 341 -19.21 -0.10 -7.81
CA LYS A 341 -17.98 -0.78 -8.28
C LYS A 341 -16.80 0.16 -8.38
N ALA A 342 -16.98 1.33 -8.98
CA ALA A 342 -15.93 2.35 -9.08
C ALA A 342 -15.49 2.86 -7.69
N PHE A 343 -16.43 3.02 -6.76
CA PHE A 343 -16.12 3.40 -5.39
C PHE A 343 -15.32 2.32 -4.66
N CYS A 344 -15.67 1.04 -4.84
CA CYS A 344 -14.90 -0.07 -4.31
C CYS A 344 -13.47 -0.10 -4.87
N LEU A 345 -13.30 0.19 -6.17
CA LEU A 345 -11.98 0.33 -6.79
C LEU A 345 -11.19 1.51 -6.20
N ALA A 346 -11.85 2.64 -5.91
CA ALA A 346 -11.22 3.76 -5.22
C ALA A 346 -10.75 3.41 -3.80
N LEU A 347 -11.54 2.65 -3.05
CA LEU A 347 -11.16 2.15 -1.72
C LEU A 347 -10.01 1.13 -1.80
N MET A 348 -10.02 0.26 -2.81
CA MET A 348 -8.91 -0.65 -3.08
C MET A 348 -7.61 0.11 -3.35
N ARG A 349 -7.66 1.17 -4.17
CA ARG A 349 -6.50 2.03 -4.45
C ARG A 349 -5.91 2.63 -3.17
N ILE A 350 -6.75 3.16 -2.29
CA ILE A 350 -6.34 3.68 -0.98
C ILE A 350 -5.74 2.57 -0.12
N ALA A 351 -6.38 1.39 -0.09
CA ALA A 351 -5.89 0.25 0.69
C ALA A 351 -4.52 -0.25 0.21
N LEU A 352 -4.27 -0.27 -1.09
CA LEU A 352 -2.97 -0.63 -1.66
C LEU A 352 -1.89 0.40 -1.29
N ALA A 353 -2.20 1.70 -1.38
CA ALA A 353 -1.26 2.77 -1.05
C ALA A 353 -0.88 2.79 0.44
N GLU A 354 -1.86 2.56 1.32
CA GLU A 354 -1.70 2.63 2.79
C GLU A 354 -1.37 1.27 3.43
N ASN A 355 -1.10 0.23 2.65
CA ASN A 355 -0.79 -1.11 3.16
C ASN A 355 -1.92 -1.74 4.02
N ARG A 356 -3.18 -1.42 3.72
CA ARG A 356 -4.38 -1.88 4.45
C ARG A 356 -4.99 -3.11 3.77
N ARG A 357 -5.66 -3.96 4.55
CA ARG A 357 -6.50 -5.03 3.98
C ARG A 357 -7.82 -4.44 3.49
N CYS A 358 -8.27 -4.88 2.33
CA CYS A 358 -9.55 -4.50 1.73
C CYS A 358 -10.33 -5.77 1.42
N TYR A 359 -11.49 -5.88 2.05
CA TYR A 359 -12.38 -7.02 1.90
C TYR A 359 -13.75 -6.56 1.46
N ILE A 360 -14.27 -7.18 0.39
CA ILE A 360 -15.55 -6.86 -0.21
C ILE A 360 -16.52 -8.01 0.03
N MET A 361 -17.68 -7.70 0.57
CA MET A 361 -18.84 -8.58 0.63
C MET A 361 -19.90 -8.05 -0.32
N LEU A 362 -20.40 -8.90 -1.21
CA LEU A 362 -21.64 -8.66 -1.94
C LEU A 362 -22.75 -9.32 -1.17
N PHE A 363 -23.81 -8.56 -0.87
CA PHE A 363 -24.97 -9.13 -0.21
C PHE A 363 -26.21 -8.99 -1.09
N SER A 364 -26.98 -10.06 -1.13
CA SER A 364 -28.35 -10.11 -1.64
C SER A 364 -29.17 -11.05 -0.76
N THR A 365 -29.69 -12.15 -1.30
CA THR A 365 -30.14 -13.33 -0.54
C THR A 365 -28.97 -14.19 -0.08
N GLU A 366 -27.87 -14.15 -0.83
CA GLU A 366 -26.61 -14.84 -0.50
C GLU A 366 -25.49 -13.81 -0.33
N ILE A 367 -24.43 -14.21 0.38
CA ILE A 367 -23.25 -13.38 0.64
C ILE A 367 -22.04 -13.96 -0.10
N VAL A 368 -21.53 -13.21 -1.08
CA VAL A 368 -20.30 -13.54 -1.81
C VAL A 368 -19.16 -12.67 -1.29
N ARG A 369 -17.96 -13.24 -1.17
CA ARG A 369 -16.84 -12.65 -0.44
C ARG A 369 -15.60 -12.58 -1.32
N TYR A 370 -14.89 -11.44 -1.29
CA TYR A 370 -13.67 -11.18 -2.04
C TYR A 370 -12.65 -10.46 -1.15
N GLU A 371 -11.41 -10.92 -1.15
CA GLU A 371 -10.26 -10.27 -0.52
C GLU A 371 -9.35 -9.64 -1.58
N LEU A 372 -9.38 -8.31 -1.68
CA LEU A 372 -8.69 -7.59 -2.75
C LEU A 372 -7.22 -7.30 -2.46
N SER A 373 -6.78 -7.45 -1.21
CA SER A 373 -5.39 -7.20 -0.81
C SER A 373 -4.50 -8.44 -0.82
N GLY A 374 -5.05 -9.61 -1.15
CA GLY A 374 -4.29 -10.86 -1.23
C GLY A 374 -3.49 -11.03 -2.52
N PRO A 375 -2.69 -12.11 -2.66
CA PRO A 375 -1.89 -12.38 -3.85
C PRO A 375 -2.74 -12.56 -5.12
N GLN A 376 -3.98 -13.01 -4.99
CA GLN A 376 -4.95 -13.12 -6.09
C GLN A 376 -5.88 -11.89 -6.20
N GLY A 377 -5.53 -10.76 -5.59
CA GLY A 377 -6.44 -9.63 -5.44
C GLY A 377 -6.91 -9.03 -6.77
N ILE A 378 -6.09 -9.05 -7.84
CA ILE A 378 -6.49 -8.59 -9.18
C ILE A 378 -7.57 -9.52 -9.75
N GLU A 379 -7.37 -10.83 -9.66
CA GLU A 379 -8.34 -11.82 -10.13
C GLU A 379 -9.66 -11.69 -9.37
N GLN A 380 -9.60 -11.54 -8.05
CA GLN A 380 -10.78 -11.35 -7.22
C GLN A 380 -11.49 -10.01 -7.51
N ALA A 381 -10.74 -8.95 -7.78
CA ALA A 381 -11.30 -7.66 -8.22
C ALA A 381 -12.05 -7.81 -9.55
N ILE A 382 -11.47 -8.52 -10.52
CA ILE A 382 -12.11 -8.81 -11.82
C ILE A 382 -13.40 -9.60 -11.61
N ARG A 383 -13.35 -10.69 -10.82
CA ARG A 383 -14.52 -11.51 -10.51
C ARG A 383 -15.61 -10.69 -9.83
N PHE A 384 -15.26 -9.76 -8.95
CA PHE A 384 -16.20 -8.81 -8.36
C PHE A 384 -16.81 -7.86 -9.41
N LEU A 385 -15.98 -7.22 -10.23
CA LEU A 385 -16.41 -6.23 -11.22
C LEU A 385 -17.29 -6.84 -12.32
N SER A 386 -17.17 -8.14 -12.58
CA SER A 386 -17.99 -8.88 -13.56
C SER A 386 -19.36 -9.32 -13.02
N GLN A 387 -19.59 -9.33 -11.70
CA GLN A 387 -20.90 -9.68 -11.12
C GLN A 387 -21.98 -8.66 -11.47
N GLN A 388 -23.21 -9.11 -11.74
CA GLN A 388 -24.34 -8.21 -12.02
C GLN A 388 -25.27 -8.07 -10.82
N PHE A 389 -25.86 -6.88 -10.64
CA PHE A 389 -26.72 -6.59 -9.49
C PHE A 389 -28.18 -6.88 -9.85
N ARG A 390 -28.65 -8.09 -9.51
CA ARG A 390 -30.00 -8.58 -9.82
C ARG A 390 -30.71 -9.25 -8.64
N GLY A 391 -30.15 -9.15 -7.44
CA GLY A 391 -30.61 -9.88 -6.26
C GLY A 391 -31.73 -9.21 -5.48
N GLY A 392 -32.14 -9.86 -4.39
CA GLY A 392 -32.90 -9.23 -3.29
C GLY A 392 -31.97 -8.48 -2.31
N THR A 393 -32.53 -8.00 -1.20
CA THR A 393 -31.75 -7.29 -0.16
C THR A 393 -31.96 -7.93 1.21
N ASP A 394 -30.91 -8.48 1.81
CA ASP A 394 -30.90 -8.88 3.23
C ASP A 394 -29.76 -8.16 3.98
N LEU A 395 -30.12 -7.01 4.58
CA LEU A 395 -29.19 -6.24 5.40
C LEU A 395 -28.89 -6.94 6.73
N ALA A 396 -29.83 -7.69 7.31
CA ALA A 396 -29.61 -8.32 8.61
C ALA A 396 -28.52 -9.40 8.54
N SER A 397 -28.55 -10.23 7.50
CA SER A 397 -27.51 -11.23 7.25
C SER A 397 -26.15 -10.59 6.94
N CYS A 398 -26.14 -9.45 6.21
CA CYS A 398 -24.93 -8.67 5.97
C CYS A 398 -24.27 -8.21 7.27
N PHE A 399 -25.03 -7.56 8.18
CA PHE A 399 -24.49 -7.14 9.46
C PHE A 399 -24.00 -8.30 10.33
N ARG A 400 -24.68 -9.45 10.31
CA ARG A 400 -24.19 -10.66 11.01
C ARG A 400 -22.83 -11.12 10.48
N ALA A 401 -22.65 -11.14 9.17
CA ALA A 401 -21.37 -11.49 8.55
C ALA A 401 -20.25 -10.48 8.87
N ILE A 402 -20.57 -9.18 8.94
CA ILE A 402 -19.62 -8.15 9.39
C ILE A 402 -19.21 -8.42 10.83
N MET A 403 -20.17 -8.65 11.73
CA MET A 403 -19.91 -8.89 13.15
C MET A 403 -19.04 -10.15 13.38
N GLU A 404 -19.30 -11.22 12.64
CA GLU A 404 -18.48 -12.44 12.67
C GLU A 404 -17.02 -12.15 12.25
N ARG A 405 -16.82 -11.32 11.22
CA ARG A 405 -15.48 -10.95 10.77
C ARG A 405 -14.76 -10.02 11.74
N LEU A 406 -15.45 -9.05 12.34
CA LEU A 406 -14.87 -8.12 13.30
C LEU A 406 -14.34 -8.81 14.57
N GLN A 407 -14.84 -10.01 14.90
CA GLN A 407 -14.30 -10.80 16.02
C GLN A 407 -12.88 -11.33 15.78
N SER A 408 -12.45 -11.40 14.51
CA SER A 408 -11.12 -11.88 14.16
C SER A 408 -10.06 -10.80 14.44
N ARG A 409 -8.94 -11.20 15.05
CA ARG A 409 -7.85 -10.28 15.46
C ARG A 409 -7.25 -9.46 14.30
N GLU A 410 -7.31 -10.00 13.10
CA GLU A 410 -6.80 -9.32 11.89
C GLU A 410 -7.67 -8.15 11.41
N TRP A 411 -8.90 -8.03 11.95
CA TRP A 411 -9.89 -7.00 11.62
C TRP A 411 -10.13 -6.03 12.79
N PHE A 412 -9.17 -5.96 13.71
CA PHE A 412 -9.17 -4.99 14.79
C PHE A 412 -9.16 -3.56 14.20
N ASP A 413 -9.96 -2.66 14.78
CA ASP A 413 -10.18 -1.29 14.29
C ASP A 413 -10.63 -1.18 12.81
N ALA A 414 -11.29 -2.20 12.26
CA ALA A 414 -11.76 -2.13 10.87
C ALA A 414 -12.85 -1.06 10.67
N ASP A 415 -12.77 -0.38 9.51
CA ASP A 415 -13.81 0.52 9.03
C ASP A 415 -14.83 -0.30 8.22
N ALA A 416 -16.05 -0.42 8.73
CA ALA A 416 -17.14 -1.13 8.05
C ALA A 416 -17.93 -0.16 7.17
N VAL A 417 -17.91 -0.36 5.85
CA VAL A 417 -18.56 0.51 4.87
C VAL A 417 -19.71 -0.24 4.21
N VAL A 418 -20.93 0.26 4.33
CA VAL A 418 -22.12 -0.33 3.68
C VAL A 418 -22.58 0.59 2.54
N ILE A 419 -22.62 0.06 1.32
CA ILE A 419 -23.04 0.76 0.10
C ILE A 419 -24.40 0.21 -0.32
N SER A 420 -25.43 1.06 -0.27
CA SER A 420 -26.80 0.71 -0.66
C SER A 420 -27.59 1.96 -1.01
N ASP A 421 -28.75 1.80 -1.64
CA ASP A 421 -29.74 2.86 -1.77
C ASP A 421 -30.58 3.05 -0.48
N PHE A 422 -30.47 2.11 0.47
CA PHE A 422 -31.14 2.06 1.76
C PHE A 422 -32.67 2.21 1.70
N ILE A 423 -33.27 1.71 0.62
CA ILE A 423 -34.73 1.62 0.47
C ILE A 423 -35.29 0.45 1.30
N ALA A 424 -34.44 -0.52 1.63
CA ALA A 424 -34.76 -1.79 2.29
C ALA A 424 -35.40 -1.69 3.69
N GLN A 425 -35.76 -2.87 4.24
CA GLN A 425 -36.56 -3.05 5.45
C GLN A 425 -35.82 -2.65 6.74
N ARG A 426 -36.57 -2.50 7.84
CA ARG A 426 -36.01 -2.20 9.17
C ARG A 426 -35.12 -3.37 9.61
N LEU A 427 -33.96 -3.05 10.19
CA LEU A 427 -33.12 -4.03 10.87
C LEU A 427 -33.79 -4.47 12.18
N PRO A 428 -33.69 -5.75 12.57
CA PRO A 428 -34.22 -6.19 13.84
C PRO A 428 -33.40 -5.63 15.02
N ASP A 429 -34.05 -5.51 16.18
CA ASP A 429 -33.53 -4.78 17.34
C ASP A 429 -32.30 -5.46 17.98
N ASP A 430 -32.18 -6.78 17.80
CA ASP A 430 -31.02 -7.58 18.22
C ASP A 430 -29.74 -7.13 17.48
N VAL A 431 -29.80 -6.98 16.16
CA VAL A 431 -28.67 -6.58 15.32
C VAL A 431 -28.26 -5.14 15.63
N THR A 432 -29.23 -4.23 15.77
CA THR A 432 -28.94 -2.82 16.06
C THR A 432 -28.31 -2.61 17.43
N SER A 433 -28.74 -3.38 18.44
CA SER A 433 -28.14 -3.32 19.78
C SER A 433 -26.69 -3.78 19.76
N LYS A 434 -26.39 -4.85 19.01
CA LYS A 434 -25.04 -5.42 18.88
C LYS A 434 -24.09 -4.51 18.10
N VAL A 435 -24.57 -3.84 17.04
CA VAL A 435 -23.79 -2.83 16.31
C VAL A 435 -23.42 -1.66 17.24
N LYS A 436 -24.37 -1.19 18.05
CA LYS A 436 -24.10 -0.12 19.05
C LYS A 436 -23.10 -0.54 20.12
N GLU A 437 -23.12 -1.81 20.53
CA GLU A 437 -22.13 -2.37 21.45
C GLU A 437 -20.73 -2.33 20.83
N LEU A 438 -20.58 -2.80 19.59
CA LEU A 438 -19.31 -2.76 18.85
C LEU A 438 -18.78 -1.33 18.66
N GLN A 439 -19.67 -0.37 18.37
CA GLN A 439 -19.33 1.05 18.28
C GLN A 439 -18.82 1.62 19.61
N ARG A 440 -19.46 1.29 20.73
CA ARG A 440 -19.13 1.86 22.04
C ARG A 440 -17.93 1.19 22.71
N VAL A 441 -17.87 -0.13 22.66
CA VAL A 441 -16.87 -0.93 23.39
C VAL A 441 -15.58 -1.04 22.60
N HIS A 442 -15.69 -1.34 21.30
CA HIS A 442 -14.54 -1.61 20.44
C HIS A 442 -14.17 -0.44 19.53
N GLN A 443 -14.90 0.68 19.62
CA GLN A 443 -14.69 1.88 18.78
C GLN A 443 -14.70 1.59 17.27
N HIS A 444 -15.36 0.51 16.84
CA HIS A 444 -15.55 0.22 15.41
C HIS A 444 -16.46 1.26 14.77
N ARG A 445 -16.15 1.63 13.53
CA ARG A 445 -16.87 2.67 12.78
C ARG A 445 -17.69 2.05 11.67
N PHE A 446 -18.95 2.45 11.61
CA PHE A 446 -19.87 2.06 10.56
C PHE A 446 -20.19 3.26 9.67
N HIS A 447 -19.79 3.16 8.40
CA HIS A 447 -20.04 4.16 7.38
C HIS A 447 -21.15 3.69 6.44
N ALA A 448 -22.13 4.54 6.16
CA ALA A 448 -23.13 4.31 5.12
C ALA A 448 -22.81 5.17 3.90
N VAL A 449 -22.75 4.55 2.72
CA VAL A 449 -22.68 5.25 1.43
C VAL A 449 -24.03 5.13 0.75
N ALA A 450 -24.86 6.16 0.90
CA ALA A 450 -26.20 6.22 0.39
C ALA A 450 -26.19 6.67 -1.08
N MET A 451 -26.53 5.74 -1.97
CA MET A 451 -26.57 5.96 -3.43
C MET A 451 -27.91 6.52 -3.92
N SER A 452 -28.79 6.94 -3.00
CA SER A 452 -30.09 7.52 -3.31
C SER A 452 -30.49 8.60 -2.30
N ALA A 453 -31.39 9.50 -2.70
CA ALA A 453 -32.00 10.48 -1.81
C ALA A 453 -33.14 9.88 -0.93
N HIS A 454 -33.55 8.64 -1.20
CA HIS A 454 -34.74 8.00 -0.62
C HIS A 454 -34.41 7.05 0.55
N GLY A 455 -33.18 7.09 1.07
CA GLY A 455 -32.78 6.27 2.21
C GLY A 455 -33.64 6.54 3.44
N LYS A 456 -34.18 5.47 4.05
CA LYS A 456 -35.06 5.61 5.22
C LYS A 456 -34.29 6.16 6.44
N PRO A 457 -34.81 7.18 7.15
CA PRO A 457 -34.09 7.80 8.27
C PRO A 457 -33.87 6.85 9.46
N GLY A 458 -34.70 5.82 9.62
CA GLY A 458 -34.56 4.84 10.70
C GLY A 458 -33.29 4.00 10.61
N ILE A 459 -32.91 3.55 9.41
CA ILE A 459 -31.70 2.73 9.21
C ILE A 459 -30.43 3.58 9.21
N MET A 460 -30.54 4.82 8.75
CA MET A 460 -29.45 5.79 8.73
C MET A 460 -28.88 6.08 10.13
N ARG A 461 -29.71 6.07 11.17
CA ARG A 461 -29.31 6.36 12.57
C ARG A 461 -28.36 5.32 13.19
N ILE A 462 -28.16 4.18 12.53
CA ILE A 462 -27.28 3.11 13.03
C ILE A 462 -25.81 3.41 12.68
N PHE A 463 -25.58 4.16 11.61
CA PHE A 463 -24.24 4.47 11.11
C PHE A 463 -23.67 5.72 11.79
N ASP A 464 -22.37 5.72 12.05
CA ASP A 464 -21.64 6.86 12.62
C ASP A 464 -21.48 7.99 11.60
N HIS A 465 -21.24 7.62 10.35
CA HIS A 465 -21.05 8.54 9.24
C HIS A 465 -21.92 8.15 8.05
N ILE A 466 -22.59 9.15 7.46
CA ILE A 466 -23.46 8.96 6.30
C ILE A 466 -22.92 9.81 5.15
N TRP A 467 -22.40 9.13 4.13
CA TRP A 467 -21.92 9.71 2.89
C TRP A 467 -23.03 9.62 1.85
N ARG A 468 -23.51 10.76 1.35
CA ARG A 468 -24.57 10.79 0.34
C ARG A 468 -24.00 11.02 -1.03
N PHE A 469 -24.33 10.17 -1.98
CA PHE A 469 -24.01 10.33 -3.37
C PHE A 469 -25.29 10.26 -4.20
N ASP A 470 -25.83 11.43 -4.58
CA ASP A 470 -27.06 11.49 -5.36
C ASP A 470 -26.82 11.00 -6.79
N THR A 471 -27.46 9.90 -7.13
CA THR A 471 -27.43 9.27 -8.45
C THR A 471 -28.63 9.66 -9.32
N GLY A 472 -29.45 10.63 -8.93
CA GLY A 472 -30.60 11.09 -9.72
C GLY A 472 -30.23 11.63 -11.11
N MET A 473 -31.16 11.57 -12.06
CA MET A 473 -30.93 12.07 -13.44
C MET A 473 -30.55 13.56 -13.47
N ARG A 474 -31.14 14.37 -12.59
CA ARG A 474 -30.83 15.81 -12.47
C ARG A 474 -29.40 16.05 -11.98
N SER A 475 -28.97 15.34 -10.93
CA SER A 475 -27.60 15.46 -10.40
C SER A 475 -26.57 14.98 -11.41
N ARG A 476 -26.86 13.90 -12.17
CA ARG A 476 -26.01 13.42 -13.26
C ARG A 476 -25.82 14.47 -14.36
N LEU A 477 -26.90 15.12 -14.80
CA LEU A 477 -26.83 16.17 -15.82
C LEU A 477 -26.05 17.39 -15.31
N LEU A 478 -26.30 17.83 -14.07
CA LEU A 478 -25.57 18.92 -13.43
C LEU A 478 -24.06 18.64 -13.32
N ARG A 479 -23.68 17.40 -12.99
CA ARG A 479 -22.27 16.97 -12.94
C ARG A 479 -21.62 16.94 -14.32
N ARG A 480 -22.36 16.56 -15.36
CA ARG A 480 -21.88 16.64 -16.75
C ARG A 480 -21.72 18.07 -17.25
N TRP A 481 -22.54 19.01 -16.77
CA TRP A 481 -22.48 20.43 -17.16
C TRP A 481 -21.43 21.25 -16.39
N ARG A 482 -21.01 20.79 -15.20
CA ARG A 482 -19.93 21.41 -14.41
C ARG A 482 -18.52 20.94 -14.80
N ARG A 483 -18.44 19.91 -15.64
CA ARG A 483 -17.21 19.49 -16.32
C ARG A 483 -17.00 20.38 -17.53
#